data_AF-A0A1F5KIM4-F1
#
_entry.id   AF-A0A1F5KIM4-F1
#
_cell.length_a   1.000
_cell.length_b   1.000
_cell.length_c   1.000
_cell.angle_alpha   90.00
_cell.angle_beta   90.00
_cell.angle_gamma   90.00
#
_symmetry.space_group_name_H-M   'P 1'
#
loop_
_entity.id
_entity.type
_entity.pdbx_description
1 polymer ?
#
loop_
_entity_poly.entity_id
_entity_poly.type
_entity_poly.pdbx_seq_one_letter_code
_entity_poly.pdbx_strand_id
1 'polypeptide(L)'
;MEKIIRSKKIIAYKKALKEIDAILAGEEHPILKMSTINCLLKENLPYFFWTGFYLVHKGELVVGPYQGTLGCLHISFGKGVCGTAAQQRKTQLVPDVEKFPGHIACDSRSRSEIVVPVFDTKHQLIAVFDADSTKLAAFDEIDQKYLEKLLNEHFTKKSHKKRSKTTGH
;
A
#
# COMPACT_ATOMS: atom_id res chain seq x y z
N MET A 1 -25.57 11.34 2.92
CA MET A 1 -24.74 10.85 1.80
C MET A 1 -23.36 10.40 2.29
N GLU A 2 -22.59 11.29 2.92
CA GLU A 2 -21.21 11.05 3.36
C GLU A 2 -21.04 9.85 4.31
N LYS A 3 -21.89 9.72 5.34
CA LYS A 3 -21.88 8.57 6.27
C LYS A 3 -22.06 7.23 5.56
N ILE A 4 -22.88 7.19 4.50
CA ILE A 4 -23.11 5.97 3.71
C ILE A 4 -21.87 5.63 2.88
N ILE A 5 -21.22 6.63 2.28
CA ILE A 5 -19.99 6.44 1.49
C ILE A 5 -18.86 5.89 2.39
N ARG A 6 -18.63 6.53 3.55
CA ARG A 6 -17.66 6.07 4.55
C ARG A 6 -17.95 4.64 5.02
N SER A 7 -19.22 4.31 5.24
CA SER A 7 -19.63 2.95 5.63
C SER A 7 -19.34 1.91 4.54
N LYS A 8 -19.62 2.23 3.27
CA LYS A 8 -19.28 1.36 2.13
C LYS A 8 -17.78 1.15 1.99
N LYS A 9 -16.97 2.20 2.12
CA LYS A 9 -15.50 2.13 2.11
C LYS A 9 -14.99 1.20 3.22
N ILE A 10 -15.48 1.34 4.44
CA ILE A 10 -15.14 0.46 5.57
C ILE A 10 -15.48 -1.01 5.26
N ILE A 11 -16.65 -1.28 4.68
CA ILE A 11 -17.06 -2.64 4.31
C ILE A 11 -16.11 -3.23 3.25
N ALA A 12 -15.78 -2.46 2.22
CA ALA A 12 -14.85 -2.88 1.18
C ALA A 12 -13.45 -3.22 1.74
N TYR A 13 -12.90 -2.37 2.61
CA TYR A 13 -11.65 -2.67 3.29
C TYR A 13 -11.72 -3.92 4.16
N LYS A 14 -12.79 -4.09 4.95
CA LYS A 14 -12.95 -5.30 5.77
C LYS A 14 -13.03 -6.57 4.92
N LYS A 15 -13.68 -6.50 3.76
CA LYS A 15 -13.72 -7.61 2.80
C LYS A 15 -12.32 -7.91 2.26
N ALA A 16 -11.62 -6.90 1.75
CA ALA A 16 -10.27 -7.03 1.21
C ALA A 16 -9.28 -7.61 2.24
N LEU A 17 -9.24 -7.06 3.46
CA LEU A 17 -8.35 -7.54 4.52
C LEU A 17 -8.65 -9.00 4.88
N LYS A 18 -9.92 -9.38 5.00
CA LYS A 18 -10.31 -10.77 5.29
C LYS A 18 -9.80 -11.75 4.22
N GLU A 19 -9.92 -11.37 2.95
CA GLU A 19 -9.44 -12.18 1.82
C GLU A 19 -7.91 -12.27 1.81
N ILE A 20 -7.22 -11.14 1.97
CA ILE A 20 -5.76 -11.07 2.04
C ILE A 20 -5.22 -11.91 3.21
N ASP A 21 -5.80 -11.76 4.41
CA ASP A 21 -5.38 -12.49 5.60
C ASP A 21 -5.55 -14.01 5.44
N ALA A 22 -6.63 -14.45 4.78
CA ALA A 22 -6.87 -15.86 4.52
C ALA A 22 -5.89 -16.45 3.50
N ILE A 23 -5.60 -15.71 2.43
CA ILE A 23 -4.73 -16.16 1.34
C ILE A 23 -3.25 -16.14 1.74
N LEU A 24 -2.82 -15.12 2.49
CA LEU A 24 -1.42 -14.94 2.91
C LEU A 24 -1.11 -15.58 4.27
N ALA A 25 -2.00 -16.43 4.79
CA ALA A 25 -1.83 -17.08 6.09
C ALA A 25 -0.55 -17.94 6.14
N GLY A 26 0.46 -17.48 6.89
CA GLY A 26 1.75 -18.17 7.02
C GLY A 26 2.73 -17.94 5.88
N GLU A 27 2.41 -17.03 4.94
CA GLU A 27 3.29 -16.66 3.84
C GLU A 27 4.32 -15.62 4.25
N GLU A 28 5.57 -15.85 3.85
CA GLU A 28 6.75 -15.04 4.19
C GLU A 28 7.43 -14.43 2.95
N HIS A 29 7.14 -14.93 1.75
CA HIS A 29 7.77 -14.47 0.51
C HIS A 29 7.28 -13.06 0.14
N PRO A 30 8.13 -12.03 0.22
CA PRO A 30 7.68 -10.63 0.19
C PRO A 30 7.01 -10.25 -1.13
N ILE A 31 7.55 -10.71 -2.27
CA ILE A 31 6.99 -10.42 -3.60
C ILE A 31 5.61 -11.06 -3.78
N LEU A 32 5.38 -12.23 -3.20
CA LEU A 32 4.08 -12.90 -3.27
C LEU A 32 3.05 -12.09 -2.47
N LYS A 33 3.40 -11.68 -1.25
CA LYS A 33 2.55 -10.82 -0.41
C LYS A 33 2.21 -9.51 -1.11
N MET A 34 3.21 -8.82 -1.64
CA MET A 34 3.02 -7.55 -2.35
C MET A 34 2.10 -7.70 -3.55
N SER A 35 2.34 -8.70 -4.40
CA SER A 35 1.53 -8.94 -5.61
C SER A 35 0.07 -9.27 -5.26
N THR A 36 -0.15 -10.12 -4.25
CA THR A 36 -1.49 -10.51 -3.79
C THR A 36 -2.23 -9.35 -3.13
N ILE A 37 -1.54 -8.55 -2.30
CA ILE A 37 -2.11 -7.35 -1.66
C ILE A 37 -2.60 -6.38 -2.74
N ASN A 38 -1.77 -6.08 -3.75
CA ASN A 38 -2.15 -5.18 -4.84
C ASN A 38 -3.42 -5.68 -5.55
N CYS A 39 -3.44 -6.97 -5.90
CA CYS A 39 -4.57 -7.59 -6.60
C CYS A 39 -5.89 -7.44 -5.84
N LEU A 40 -5.90 -7.85 -4.57
CA LEU A 40 -7.12 -7.88 -3.76
C LEU A 40 -7.57 -6.48 -3.32
N LEU A 41 -6.63 -5.54 -3.12
CA LEU A 41 -7.00 -4.14 -2.89
C LEU A 41 -7.63 -3.54 -4.15
N LYS A 42 -7.04 -3.72 -5.33
CA LYS A 42 -7.56 -3.19 -6.60
C LYS A 42 -8.94 -3.75 -6.93
N GLU A 43 -9.16 -5.05 -6.71
CA GLU A 43 -10.46 -5.71 -6.94
C GLU A 43 -11.57 -5.15 -6.03
N ASN A 44 -11.26 -4.91 -4.75
CA ASN A 44 -12.26 -4.47 -3.78
C ASN A 44 -12.40 -2.94 -3.71
N LEU A 45 -11.42 -2.16 -4.17
CA LEU A 45 -11.35 -0.70 -4.07
C LEU A 45 -11.17 -0.08 -5.46
N PRO A 46 -12.24 0.02 -6.27
CA PRO A 46 -12.15 0.39 -7.69
C PRO A 46 -11.71 1.85 -7.95
N TYR A 47 -11.59 2.68 -6.91
CA TYR A 47 -11.03 4.03 -7.01
C TYR A 47 -9.50 4.05 -6.91
N PHE A 48 -8.85 2.92 -6.60
CA PHE A 48 -7.42 2.76 -6.78
C PHE A 48 -7.18 2.72 -8.28
N PHE A 49 -6.58 3.75 -8.85
CA PHE A 49 -6.22 3.85 -10.26
C PHE A 49 -4.87 3.19 -10.54
N TRP A 50 -3.90 3.42 -9.67
CA TRP A 50 -2.63 2.72 -9.61
C TRP A 50 -2.44 2.21 -8.17
N THR A 51 -1.83 1.05 -8.00
CA THR A 51 -1.46 0.57 -6.66
C THR A 51 -0.24 -0.35 -6.75
N GLY A 52 0.71 -0.19 -5.84
CA GLY A 52 1.93 -0.95 -5.91
C GLY A 52 2.89 -0.68 -4.77
N PHE A 53 4.05 -1.30 -4.88
CA PHE A 53 5.15 -1.12 -3.94
C PHE A 53 6.35 -0.53 -4.65
N TYR A 54 7.04 0.37 -3.97
CA TYR A 54 8.40 0.75 -4.31
C TYR A 54 9.34 0.25 -3.21
N LEU A 55 10.32 -0.57 -3.59
CA LEU A 55 11.25 -1.24 -2.69
C LEU A 55 12.44 -0.33 -2.40
N VAL A 56 12.95 -0.35 -1.17
CA VAL A 56 14.20 0.33 -0.83
C VAL A 56 15.37 -0.44 -1.45
N HIS A 57 16.13 0.23 -2.31
CA HIS A 57 17.34 -0.30 -2.92
C HIS A 57 18.44 0.77 -2.90
N LYS A 58 19.59 0.49 -2.26
CA LYS A 58 20.76 1.39 -2.25
C LYS A 58 20.47 2.87 -1.93
N GLY A 59 19.53 3.14 -1.03
CA GLY A 59 19.19 4.51 -0.60
C GLY A 59 18.19 5.24 -1.52
N GLU A 60 17.62 4.55 -2.50
CA GLU A 60 16.50 5.01 -3.32
C GLU A 60 15.34 4.01 -3.26
N LEU A 61 14.23 4.39 -3.89
CA LEU A 61 13.07 3.54 -4.12
C LEU A 61 13.11 3.03 -5.56
N VAL A 62 12.92 1.73 -5.76
CA VAL A 62 12.79 1.09 -7.08
C VAL A 62 11.43 0.41 -7.21
N VAL A 63 10.80 0.49 -8.38
CA VAL A 63 9.47 -0.09 -8.57
C VAL A 63 9.48 -1.61 -8.32
N GLY A 64 8.57 -2.07 -7.46
CA GLY A 64 8.31 -3.47 -7.16
C GLY A 64 7.05 -3.98 -7.87
N PRO A 65 6.32 -4.95 -7.30
CA PRO A 65 5.03 -5.35 -7.84
C PRO A 65 4.01 -4.20 -7.80
N TYR A 66 3.30 -3.98 -8.91
CA TYR A 66 2.23 -2.98 -9.02
C TYR A 66 1.13 -3.43 -9.98
N GLN A 67 0.00 -2.73 -9.91
CA GLN A 67 -1.12 -2.82 -10.84
C GLN A 67 -1.52 -1.41 -11.29
N GLY A 68 -1.42 -1.15 -12.59
CA GLY A 68 -1.72 0.15 -13.18
C GLY A 68 -0.90 0.38 -14.44
N THR A 69 -0.83 1.63 -14.85
CA THR A 69 0.04 2.08 -15.94
C THR A 69 1.50 2.16 -15.50
N LEU A 70 2.40 2.33 -16.47
CA LEU A 70 3.83 2.47 -16.21
C LEU A 70 4.07 3.70 -15.32
N GLY A 71 4.60 3.46 -14.12
CA GLY A 71 5.01 4.50 -13.18
C GLY A 71 6.50 4.82 -13.29
N CYS A 72 6.99 5.63 -12.35
CA CYS A 72 8.42 5.89 -12.23
C CYS A 72 9.16 4.59 -11.87
N LEU A 73 10.35 4.36 -12.44
CA LEU A 73 11.14 3.15 -12.13
C LEU A 73 12.03 3.33 -10.90
N HIS A 74 12.51 4.56 -10.68
CA HIS A 74 13.39 4.97 -9.58
C HIS A 74 12.88 6.27 -8.98
N ILE A 75 12.90 6.37 -7.64
CA ILE A 75 12.51 7.56 -6.89
C ILE A 75 13.52 7.79 -5.76
N SER A 76 14.20 8.94 -5.76
CA SER A 76 15.09 9.30 -4.65
C SER A 76 14.30 9.63 -3.38
N PHE A 77 14.87 9.36 -2.21
CA PHE A 77 14.25 9.77 -0.95
C PHE A 77 14.08 11.31 -0.90
N GLY A 78 12.95 11.76 -0.38
CA GLY A 78 12.55 13.17 -0.34
C GLY A 78 12.05 13.75 -1.66
N LYS A 79 11.91 12.95 -2.72
CA LYS A 79 11.38 13.38 -4.02
C LYS A 79 9.99 12.83 -4.29
N GLY A 80 9.05 13.71 -4.65
CA GLY A 80 7.64 13.36 -4.80
C GLY A 80 7.01 12.85 -3.49
N VAL A 81 5.78 12.37 -3.58
CA VAL A 81 5.03 11.86 -2.43
C VAL A 81 5.66 10.58 -1.90
N CYS A 82 5.97 9.62 -2.79
CA CYS A 82 6.68 8.39 -2.48
C CYS A 82 8.02 8.60 -1.74
N GLY A 83 8.89 9.44 -2.29
CA GLY A 83 10.18 9.74 -1.67
C GLY A 83 10.02 10.49 -0.34
N THR A 84 9.02 11.36 -0.22
CA THR A 84 8.71 12.05 1.05
C THR A 84 8.28 11.06 2.13
N ALA A 85 7.42 10.10 1.78
CA ALA A 85 7.00 9.04 2.70
C ALA A 85 8.19 8.21 3.20
N ALA A 86 9.10 7.84 2.28
CA ALA A 86 10.30 7.09 2.61
C ALA A 86 11.27 7.89 3.52
N GLN A 87 11.49 9.17 3.22
CA GLN A 87 12.39 10.03 3.99
C GLN A 87 11.84 10.31 5.39
N GLN A 88 10.56 10.68 5.49
CA GLN A 88 9.92 11.04 6.75
C GLN A 88 9.51 9.81 7.57
N ARG A 89 9.47 8.62 6.95
CA ARG A 89 8.94 7.38 7.54
C ARG A 89 7.52 7.56 8.07
N LYS A 90 6.72 8.33 7.35
CA LYS A 90 5.34 8.67 7.70
C LYS A 90 4.44 8.55 6.48
N THR A 91 3.22 8.07 6.71
CA THR A 91 2.17 8.06 5.70
C THR A 91 1.93 9.45 5.15
N GLN A 92 1.85 9.56 3.83
CA GLN A 92 1.49 10.79 3.12
C GLN A 92 0.07 10.60 2.59
N LEU A 93 -0.84 11.50 2.97
CA LEU A 93 -2.22 11.51 2.52
C LEU A 93 -2.44 12.80 1.72
N VAL A 94 -2.47 12.70 0.39
CA VAL A 94 -2.41 13.84 -0.52
C VAL A 94 -3.74 13.97 -1.27
N PRO A 95 -4.61 14.94 -0.90
CA PRO A 95 -5.92 15.10 -1.53
C PRO A 95 -5.85 15.67 -2.95
N ASP A 96 -4.76 16.37 -3.29
CA ASP A 96 -4.51 16.93 -4.63
C ASP A 96 -3.00 16.89 -4.92
N VAL A 97 -2.56 15.95 -5.76
CA VAL A 97 -1.14 15.75 -6.07
C VAL A 97 -0.52 16.95 -6.78
N GLU A 98 -1.30 17.70 -7.56
CA GLU A 98 -0.84 18.92 -8.25
C GLU A 98 -0.46 20.03 -7.27
N LYS A 99 -1.00 20.01 -6.05
CA LYS A 99 -0.66 20.97 -4.99
C LYS A 99 0.49 20.50 -4.10
N PHE A 100 1.00 19.28 -4.29
CA PHE A 100 2.06 18.74 -3.45
C PHE A 100 3.43 19.36 -3.83
N PRO A 101 4.17 19.97 -2.88
CA PRO A 101 5.47 20.56 -3.17
C PRO A 101 6.48 19.51 -3.69
N GLY A 102 7.08 19.78 -4.85
CA GLY A 102 8.02 18.85 -5.46
C GLY A 102 7.36 17.60 -6.06
N HIS A 103 6.08 17.70 -6.45
CA HIS A 103 5.36 16.64 -7.16
C HIS A 103 6.12 16.21 -8.42
N ILE A 104 6.36 14.91 -8.53
CA ILE A 104 6.87 14.24 -9.72
C ILE A 104 5.68 13.44 -10.26
N ALA A 105 4.91 14.03 -11.17
CA ALA A 105 3.80 13.34 -11.79
C ALA A 105 4.32 12.22 -12.70
N CYS A 106 4.21 10.95 -12.29
CA CYS A 106 4.53 9.81 -13.15
C CYS A 106 3.39 9.50 -14.14
N ASP A 107 2.12 9.73 -13.74
CA ASP A 107 0.93 9.64 -14.61
C ASP A 107 0.04 10.87 -14.39
N SER A 108 -0.21 11.63 -15.47
CA SER A 108 -0.99 12.88 -15.42
C SER A 108 -2.46 12.69 -15.02
N ARG A 109 -2.95 11.45 -14.97
CA ARG A 109 -4.31 11.15 -14.53
C ARG A 109 -4.42 11.01 -13.02
N SER A 110 -3.32 10.84 -12.28
CA SER A 110 -3.37 10.83 -10.82
C SER A 110 -3.77 12.21 -10.30
N ARG A 111 -4.75 12.23 -9.39
CA ARG A 111 -5.33 13.44 -8.78
C ARG A 111 -5.19 13.43 -7.26
N SER A 112 -5.19 12.28 -6.62
CA SER A 112 -4.90 12.14 -5.19
C SER A 112 -4.09 10.87 -4.97
N GLU A 113 -3.28 10.84 -3.92
CA GLU A 113 -2.33 9.77 -3.64
C GLU A 113 -2.29 9.47 -2.14
N ILE A 114 -2.13 8.20 -1.78
CA ILE A 114 -1.75 7.79 -0.43
C ILE A 114 -0.52 6.89 -0.49
N VAL A 115 0.52 7.26 0.24
CA VAL A 115 1.75 6.47 0.36
C VAL A 115 1.98 6.07 1.80
N VAL A 116 2.10 4.77 2.05
CA VAL A 116 2.29 4.17 3.37
C VAL A 116 3.66 3.49 3.48
N PRO A 117 4.53 3.88 4.42
CA PRO A 117 5.80 3.19 4.66
C PRO A 117 5.60 1.73 5.10
N VAL A 118 6.42 0.83 4.57
CA VAL A 118 6.42 -0.60 4.90
C VAL A 118 7.68 -0.94 5.67
N PHE A 119 7.50 -1.46 6.89
CA PHE A 119 8.60 -1.84 7.76
C PHE A 119 8.66 -3.35 7.95
N ASP A 120 9.88 -3.89 7.99
CA ASP A 120 10.11 -5.28 8.36
C ASP A 120 9.98 -5.53 9.88
N THR A 121 10.17 -6.78 10.28
CA THR A 121 10.16 -7.21 11.69
C THR A 121 11.24 -6.57 12.57
N LYS A 122 12.25 -5.94 11.99
CA LYS A 122 13.32 -5.18 12.67
C LYS A 122 13.09 -3.67 12.60
N HIS A 123 11.90 -3.25 12.16
CA HIS A 123 11.52 -1.85 11.97
C HIS A 123 12.39 -1.09 10.96
N GLN A 124 12.98 -1.82 10.00
CA GLN A 124 13.68 -1.22 8.86
C GLN A 124 12.69 -0.92 7.74
N LEU A 125 12.82 0.25 7.13
CA LEU A 125 12.02 0.60 5.95
C LEU A 125 12.49 -0.28 4.79
N ILE A 126 11.59 -1.12 4.28
CA ILE A 126 11.88 -2.04 3.16
C ILE A 126 11.18 -1.65 1.87
N ALA A 127 10.08 -0.91 1.97
CA ALA A 127 9.33 -0.40 0.84
C ALA A 127 8.44 0.77 1.26
N VAL A 128 7.83 1.43 0.28
CA VAL A 128 6.58 2.16 0.47
C VAL A 128 5.49 1.47 -0.36
N PHE A 129 4.28 1.40 0.18
CA PHE A 129 3.08 1.08 -0.57
C PHE A 129 2.49 2.37 -1.08
N ASP A 130 2.08 2.40 -2.34
CA ASP A 130 1.56 3.58 -3.00
C ASP A 130 0.23 3.24 -3.70
N ALA A 131 -0.71 4.16 -3.64
CA ALA A 131 -1.99 4.09 -4.31
C ALA A 131 -2.42 5.48 -4.81
N ASP A 132 -2.69 5.55 -6.11
CA ASP A 132 -3.20 6.73 -6.78
C ASP A 132 -4.70 6.61 -7.06
N SER A 133 -5.37 7.75 -7.23
CA SER A 133 -6.72 7.82 -7.79
C SER A 133 -6.82 8.91 -8.84
N THR A 134 -7.67 8.70 -9.84
CA THR A 134 -8.04 9.75 -10.81
C THR A 134 -9.01 10.79 -10.24
N LYS A 135 -9.43 10.63 -8.98
CA LYS A 135 -10.33 11.55 -8.28
C LYS A 135 -9.56 12.35 -7.25
N LEU A 136 -9.93 13.62 -7.08
CA LEU A 136 -9.46 14.43 -5.96
C LEU A 136 -9.99 13.87 -4.63
N ALA A 137 -9.17 13.97 -3.59
CA ALA A 137 -9.50 13.56 -2.22
C ALA A 137 -10.16 12.16 -2.14
N ALA A 138 -9.68 11.21 -2.96
CA ALA A 138 -10.24 9.86 -2.98
C ALA A 138 -9.88 9.08 -1.70
N PHE A 139 -8.72 9.41 -1.12
CA PHE A 139 -8.19 8.84 0.11
C PHE A 139 -8.47 9.76 1.30
N ASP A 140 -8.77 9.15 2.43
CA ASP A 140 -9.07 9.75 3.71
C ASP A 140 -8.48 8.91 4.86
N GLU A 141 -8.78 9.24 6.11
CA GLU A 141 -8.20 8.59 7.28
C GLU A 141 -8.65 7.12 7.44
N ILE A 142 -9.75 6.71 6.79
CA ILE A 142 -10.18 5.31 6.73
C ILE A 142 -9.15 4.52 5.92
N ASP A 143 -8.74 5.02 4.75
CA ASP A 143 -7.75 4.36 3.89
C ASP A 143 -6.43 4.23 4.62
N GLN A 144 -5.94 5.34 5.20
CA GLN A 144 -4.73 5.37 5.99
C GLN A 144 -4.77 4.31 7.08
N LYS A 145 -5.83 4.30 7.90
CA LYS A 145 -5.97 3.34 9.01
C LYS A 145 -5.93 1.89 8.54
N TYR A 146 -6.66 1.54 7.48
CA TYR A 146 -6.75 0.15 7.02
C TYR A 146 -5.49 -0.31 6.28
N LEU A 147 -4.86 0.57 5.50
CA LEU A 147 -3.61 0.26 4.79
C LEU A 147 -2.44 0.13 5.77
N GLU A 148 -2.28 1.06 6.73
CA GLU A 148 -1.28 0.95 7.79
C GLU A 148 -1.46 -0.35 8.60
N LYS A 149 -2.71 -0.68 8.96
CA LYS A 149 -3.02 -1.93 9.65
C LYS A 149 -2.59 -3.15 8.84
N LEU A 150 -3.00 -3.22 7.58
CA LEU A 150 -2.70 -4.32 6.67
C LEU A 150 -1.19 -4.52 6.54
N LEU A 151 -0.44 -3.45 6.26
CA LEU A 151 1.00 -3.53 6.02
C LEU A 151 1.76 -3.91 7.31
N ASN A 152 1.34 -3.38 8.46
CA ASN A 152 1.91 -3.79 9.75
C ASN A 152 1.66 -5.29 10.06
N GLU A 153 0.44 -5.78 9.79
CA GLU A 153 0.08 -7.19 10.01
C GLU A 153 0.86 -8.15 9.14
N HIS A 154 1.15 -7.76 7.89
CA HIS A 154 1.80 -8.64 6.91
C HIS A 154 3.31 -8.49 6.82
N PHE A 155 3.92 -7.37 7.24
CA PHE A 155 5.37 -7.17 7.09
C PHE A 155 6.12 -6.97 8.41
N THR A 156 5.44 -6.52 9.46
CA THR A 156 6.10 -6.18 10.74
C THR A 156 5.84 -7.22 11.83
N LYS A 157 4.67 -7.87 11.85
CA LYS A 157 4.38 -8.93 12.81
C LYS A 157 4.93 -10.28 12.33
N LYS A 158 5.53 -11.06 13.24
CA LYS A 158 5.89 -12.45 12.94
C LYS A 158 4.61 -13.26 12.71
N SER A 159 4.52 -13.97 11.59
CA SER A 159 3.44 -14.94 11.35
C SER A 159 3.46 -15.96 12.48
N HIS A 160 2.37 -16.04 13.24
CA HIS A 160 2.20 -17.12 14.21
C HIS A 160 1.98 -18.40 13.39
N LYS A 161 3.02 -19.22 13.23
CA LYS A 161 2.87 -20.59 12.70
C LYS A 161 1.83 -21.29 13.57
N LYS A 162 0.59 -21.42 13.09
CA LYS A 162 -0.25 -22.54 13.51
C LYS A 162 0.46 -23.78 13.02
N ARG A 163 1.20 -24.44 13.91
CA ARG A 163 1.69 -25.81 13.69
C ARG A 163 0.48 -26.64 13.29
N SER A 164 0.32 -26.94 12.00
CA SER A 164 -0.53 -28.04 11.58
C SER A 164 0.10 -29.29 12.18
N LYS A 165 -0.58 -29.89 13.15
CA LYS A 165 -0.27 -31.25 13.57
C LYS A 165 -0.48 -32.12 12.34
N THR A 166 0.60 -32.53 11.70
CA THR A 166 0.63 -33.74 10.88
C THR A 166 0.26 -34.91 11.79
N THR A 167 -1.00 -35.33 11.75
CA THR A 167 -1.37 -36.67 12.19
C THR A 167 -0.93 -37.60 11.07
N GLY A 168 0.17 -38.32 11.30
CA GLY A 168 0.48 -39.50 10.52
C GLY A 168 -0.60 -40.55 10.73
N HIS A 169 -1.02 -41.20 9.65
CA HIS A 169 -0.86 -42.62 9.36
C HIS A 169 -1.15 -42.80 7.88
#